data_AF-A0A9D8BJ43-F1
#
_entry.id   AF-A0A9D8BJ43-F1
#
_cell.length_a   1.000
_cell.length_b   1.000
_cell.length_c   1.000
_cell.angle_alpha   90.00
_cell.angle_beta   90.00
_cell.angle_gamma   90.00
#
_symmetry.space_group_name_H-M   'P 1'
#
loop_
_entity.id
_entity.type
_entity.pdbx_description
1 polymer ?
#
loop_
_entity_poly.entity_id
_entity_poly.type
_entity_poly.pdbx_seq_one_letter_code
_entity_poly.pdbx_strand_id
1 'polypeptide(L)' 'MTHYICNGGCEGVSGVPGTCQAKDCPDFGKPLEQCDCISPKHTTGTDDELSLDAEITSGDDDDLTLM' A
#
# COMPACT_ATOMS: atom_id res chain seq x y z
N MET A 1 2.36 12.25 5.40
CA MET A 1 0.95 11.97 5.78
C MET A 1 1.01 11.30 7.14
N THR A 2 0.36 11.88 8.14
CA THR A 2 0.37 11.31 9.49
C THR A 2 -0.64 10.16 9.56
N HIS A 3 -0.17 8.96 9.86
CA HIS A 3 -1.02 7.80 10.12
C HIS A 3 -0.56 7.09 11.38
N TYR A 4 -1.40 6.24 11.93
CA TYR A 4 -1.15 5.54 13.18
C TYR A 4 -1.13 4.04 12.93
N ILE A 5 -0.09 3.36 13.40
CA ILE A 5 0.13 1.92 13.19
C ILE A 5 0.10 1.16 14.51
N CYS A 6 -0.33 -0.09 14.44
CA CYS A 6 -0.32 -1.02 15.56
C CYS A 6 0.97 -1.85 15.53
N ASN A 7 1.86 -1.65 16.51
CA ASN A 7 3.11 -2.40 16.64
C ASN A 7 2.93 -3.85 17.17
N GLY A 8 1.69 -4.28 17.42
CA GLY A 8 1.39 -5.63 17.89
C GLY A 8 1.50 -6.73 16.83
N GLY A 9 2.02 -6.44 15.64
CA GLY A 9 2.20 -7.43 14.57
C GLY A 9 0.93 -7.79 13.79
N CYS A 10 -0.19 -7.13 14.08
CA CYS A 10 -1.45 -7.28 13.33
C CYS A 10 -1.62 -6.30 12.17
N GLU A 11 -0.57 -5.50 11.87
CA GLU A 11 -0.51 -4.60 10.72
C GLU A 11 -1.67 -3.59 10.65
N GLY A 12 -2.31 -3.31 11.78
CA GLY A 12 -3.44 -2.37 11.85
C GLY A 12 -2.99 -0.94 11.59
N VAL A 13 -3.59 -0.27 10.61
CA VAL A 13 -3.35 1.14 10.27
C VAL A 13 -4.62 1.95 10.46
N SER A 14 -4.48 3.16 11.01
CA SER A 14 -5.57 4.11 11.17
C SER A 14 -5.14 5.50 10.71
N GLY A 15 -6.06 6.23 10.07
CA GLY A 15 -5.86 7.65 9.76
C GLY A 15 -6.09 8.59 10.95
N VAL A 16 -6.62 8.07 12.06
CA VAL A 16 -6.94 8.84 13.27
C VAL A 16 -6.22 8.27 14.50
N PRO A 17 -5.82 9.13 15.45
CA PRO A 17 -5.27 8.68 16.72
C PRO A 17 -6.33 7.85 17.45
N GLY A 18 -5.93 6.69 17.95
CA GLY A 18 -6.84 5.76 18.60
C GLY A 18 -6.13 4.53 19.11
N THR A 19 -6.90 3.48 19.38
CA THR A 19 -6.39 2.19 19.84
C THR A 19 -6.54 1.11 18.78
N CYS A 20 -5.69 0.11 18.83
CA CYS A 20 -5.71 -1.04 17.94
C CYS A 20 -7.01 -1.85 18.12
N GLN A 21 -7.81 -1.99 17.07
CA GLN A 21 -9.11 -2.68 17.08
C GLN A 21 -9.04 -4.12 16.55
N ALA A 22 -7.84 -4.61 16.21
CA ALA A 22 -7.63 -5.96 15.73
C ALA A 22 -7.84 -6.97 16.86
N LYS A 23 -8.97 -7.68 16.84
CA LYS A 23 -9.42 -8.61 17.91
C LYS A 23 -8.42 -9.72 18.22
N ASP A 24 -7.59 -10.10 17.26
CA ASP A 24 -6.57 -11.15 17.39
C ASP A 24 -5.15 -10.58 17.64
N CYS A 25 -5.04 -9.26 17.86
CA CYS A 25 -3.75 -8.62 18.08
C CYS A 25 -3.34 -8.72 19.56
N PRO A 26 -2.08 -9.06 19.87
CA PRO A 26 -1.57 -9.03 21.25
C PRO A 26 -1.63 -7.62 21.85
N ASP A 27 -1.66 -6.58 21.02
CA ASP A 27 -1.85 -5.18 21.40
C ASP A 27 -3.29 -4.67 21.16
N PHE A 28 -4.28 -5.56 21.12
CA PHE A 28 -5.69 -5.15 21.08
C PHE A 28 -6.01 -4.18 22.23
N GLY A 29 -6.60 -3.04 21.89
CA GLY A 29 -6.94 -1.98 22.85
C GLY A 29 -5.77 -1.09 23.26
N LYS A 30 -4.54 -1.32 22.77
CA LYS A 30 -3.40 -0.43 23.03
C LYS A 30 -3.38 0.77 22.07
N PRO A 31 -2.79 1.90 22.47
CA PRO A 31 -2.69 3.09 21.61
C PRO A 31 -1.87 2.78 20.35
N LEU A 32 -2.33 3.31 19.23
CA LEU A 32 -1.61 3.26 17.97
C LEU A 32 -0.46 4.26 17.98
N GLU A 33 0.65 3.89 17.36
CA GLU A 33 1.85 4.71 17.30
C GLU A 33 1.88 5.52 15.99
N GLN A 34 2.29 6.78 16.07
CA GLN A 34 2.32 7.67 14.91
C GLN A 34 3.48 7.29 13.97
N CYS A 35 3.17 6.99 12.69
CA CYS A 35 4.14 6.81 11.60
C CYS A 35 4.16 8.08 10.75
N ASP A 36 5.34 8.68 10.62
CA ASP A 36 5.60 9.84 9.74
C ASP A 36 6.10 9.39 8.34
N CYS A 37 5.57 8.26 7.89
CA CYS A 37 6.07 7.57 6.72
C CYS A 37 5.51 8.24 5.44
N ILE A 38 6.37 8.49 4.45
CA ILE A 38 6.04 9.29 3.24
C ILE A 38 5.05 8.57 2.32
N SER A 39 5.05 7.22 2.33
CA SER A 39 4.11 6.39 1.57
C SER A 39 3.17 5.63 2.50
N PRO A 40 1.87 5.51 2.16
CA PRO A 40 0.88 4.75 2.93
C PRO A 40 1.01 3.23 2.70
N LYS A 41 2.23 2.69 2.63
CA LYS A 41 2.48 1.31 2.18
C LYS A 41 2.40 0.28 3.33
N HIS A 42 1.40 0.45 4.20
CA HIS A 42 1.04 -0.48 5.27
C HIS A 42 -0.34 -1.14 4.99
N THR A 43 -0.70 -1.26 3.71
CA THR A 43 -1.96 -1.86 3.27
C THR A 43 -1.76 -3.35 3.06
N THR A 44 -2.37 -4.18 3.89
CA THR A 44 -2.68 -5.57 3.54
C THR A 44 -3.72 -5.53 2.41
N GLY A 45 -3.28 -5.77 1.18
CA GLY A 45 -4.09 -6.17 0.02
C GLY A 45 -5.45 -5.49 -0.16
N THR A 46 -5.47 -4.37 -0.88
CA THR A 46 -6.45 -4.24 -1.97
C THR A 46 -5.64 -3.84 -3.20
N ASP A 47 -5.12 -4.86 -3.85
CA ASP A 47 -5.28 -5.01 -5.29
C ASP A 47 -6.62 -4.44 -5.76
N ASP A 48 -6.67 -3.14 -6.01
CA ASP A 48 -7.69 -2.58 -6.89
C ASP A 48 -7.06 -1.34 -7.55
N GLU A 49 -6.71 -1.51 -8.82
CA GLU A 49 -6.53 -0.43 -9.79
C GLU A 49 -5.26 0.44 -9.70
N LEU A 50 -4.09 -0.21 -9.65
CA LEU A 50 -2.98 0.24 -10.50
C LEU A 50 -2.68 -0.84 -11.54
N SER A 51 -3.71 -1.18 -12.31
CA SER A 51 -3.52 -1.48 -13.72
C SER A 51 -3.03 -0.18 -14.38
N LEU A 52 -1.77 0.20 -14.15
CA LEU A 52 -1.04 0.88 -15.23
C LEU A 52 -0.82 -0.24 -16.23
N ASP A 53 -1.78 -0.35 -17.12
CA ASP A 53 -1.65 -0.90 -18.44
C ASP A 53 -0.20 -0.75 -18.88
N ALA A 54 0.47 -1.90 -18.96
CA ALA A 54 1.62 -2.01 -19.80
C ALA A 54 1.12 -1.70 -21.22
N GLU A 55 1.14 -0.42 -21.61
CA GLU A 55 1.12 0.00 -23.00
C GLU A 55 2.43 -0.47 -23.64
N ILE A 56 2.51 -1.78 -23.87
CA ILE A 56 3.32 -2.33 -24.96
C ILE A 56 2.48 -2.11 -26.22
N THR A 57 2.40 -0.86 -26.67
CA THR A 57 1.99 -0.55 -28.03
C THR A 57 3.17 0.11 -28.72
N SER A 58 4.11 -0.71 -29.15
CA SER A 58 4.96 -0.35 -30.28
C SER A 58 4.75 -1.47 -31.27
N GLY A 59 3.80 -1.23 -32.16
CA GLY A 59 3.36 -2.18 -33.17
C GLY A 59 4.47 -2.57 -34.13
N ASP A 60 4.29 -3.79 -34.62
CA ASP A 60 4.75 -4.34 -35.90
C ASP A 60 4.74 -3.32 -37.07
N ASP A 61 5.71 -3.54 -37.95
CA ASP A 61 5.74 -3.21 -39.38
C ASP A 61 5.85 -1.74 -39.83
N ASP A 62 7.09 -1.31 -40.11
CA ASP A 62 7.40 -0.66 -41.40
C ASP A 62 8.81 -1.08 -41.87
N ASP A 63 8.80 -2.03 -42.80
CA ASP A 63 9.69 -2.14 -43.95
C ASP A 63 10.54 -0.88 -44.26
N LEU A 64 11.88 -0.99 -44.23
CA LEU A 64 12.73 -0.50 -45.33
C LEU A 64 14.20 -0.93 -45.18
N THR A 65 14.64 -1.79 -46.11
CA THR A 65 15.95 -1.79 -46.79
C THR A 65 17.02 -0.78 -46.32
N LEU A 66 18.26 -1.23 -46.03
CA LEU A 66 19.47 -1.00 -46.86
C LEU A 66 20.80 -1.46 -46.16
N MET A 67 21.65 -2.11 -46.97
CA MET A 67 23.11 -2.36 -46.87
C MET A 67 23.59 -3.58 -46.09
#